data_AF-A0A562KKM5-F1
#
_entry.id   AF-A0A562KKM5-F1
#
_cell.length_a   1.000
_cell.length_b   1.000
_cell.length_c   1.000
_cell.angle_alpha   90.00
_cell.angle_beta   90.00
_cell.angle_gamma   90.00
#
_symmetry.space_group_name_H-M   'P 1'
#
loop_
_entity.id
_entity.type
_entity.pdbx_description
1 polymer ?
#
loop_
_entity_poly.entity_id
_entity_poly.type
_entity_poly.pdbx_seq_one_letter_code
_entity_poly.pdbx_strand_id
1 'polypeptide(L)'
;MGPQYTSGKDRITLSTGPVWRWYGQQPYSVGLSGTANWQHPTGKRSQMSLEGSAAHVTNKRNSLQTADTFTVSASLDRAFSARFVSEV
;
A
#
# COMPACT_ATOMS: atom_id res chain seq x y z
N MET A 1 7.10 8.06 -0.62
CA MET A 1 7.94 8.43 0.55
C MET A 1 7.01 8.71 1.71
N GLY A 2 7.39 8.39 2.95
CA GLY A 2 6.58 8.77 4.10
C GLY A 2 7.05 8.15 5.42
N PRO A 3 6.44 8.58 6.54
CA PRO A 3 6.87 8.19 7.87
C PRO A 3 6.51 6.74 8.17
N GLN A 4 7.38 6.09 8.94
CA GLN A 4 7.09 4.83 9.60
C GLN A 4 6.99 5.10 11.10
N TYR A 5 5.94 4.59 11.72
CA TYR A 5 5.69 4.68 13.15
C TYR A 5 5.57 3.28 13.76
N THR A 6 6.11 3.12 14.96
CA THR A 6 5.99 1.89 15.74
C THR A 6 5.37 2.24 17.08
N SER A 7 4.32 1.53 17.46
CA SER A 7 3.58 1.71 18.71
C SER A 7 3.35 0.36 19.37
N GLY A 8 4.07 0.05 20.44
CA GLY A 8 4.02 -1.27 21.05
C GLY A 8 4.44 -2.35 20.05
N LYS A 9 3.50 -3.23 19.68
CA LYS A 9 3.73 -4.29 18.68
C LYS A 9 3.34 -3.88 17.26
N ASP A 10 2.67 -2.74 17.14
CA ASP A 10 2.10 -2.26 15.89
C ASP A 10 3.13 -1.50 15.07
N ARG A 11 3.11 -1.72 13.76
CA ARG A 11 3.85 -0.91 12.78
C ARG A 11 2.87 -0.27 11.82
N ILE A 12 2.97 1.04 11.69
CA ILE A 12 2.18 1.83 10.74
C ILE A 12 3.15 2.48 9.77
N THR A 13 2.90 2.31 8.47
CA THR A 13 3.66 2.98 7.40
C THR A 13 2.69 3.80 6.57
N LEU A 14 3.02 5.07 6.39
CA LEU A 14 2.26 5.96 5.52
C LEU A 14 3.13 6.31 4.32
N SER A 15 2.50 6.45 3.16
CA SER A 15 3.19 6.98 1.99
C SER A 15 2.26 7.85 1.16
N THR A 16 2.82 8.85 0.50
CA THR A 16 2.11 9.62 -0.51
C THR A 16 3.07 10.05 -1.61
N GLY A 17 2.53 10.36 -2.78
CA GLY A 17 3.32 10.90 -3.86
C GLY A 17 2.51 11.14 -5.13
N PRO A 18 3.09 11.92 -6.05
CA PRO A 18 2.52 12.08 -7.38
C PRO A 18 2.60 10.77 -8.17
N VAL A 19 1.64 10.57 -9.06
CA VAL A 19 1.62 9.45 -10.01
C VAL A 19 1.41 10.00 -11.42
N TRP A 20 2.05 9.40 -12.43
CA TRP A 20 1.82 9.76 -13.81
C TRP A 20 2.07 8.60 -14.77
N ARG A 21 1.40 8.63 -15.93
CA ARG A 21 1.63 7.71 -17.04
C ARG A 21 1.98 8.49 -18.30
N TRP A 22 2.94 7.95 -19.05
CA TRP A 22 3.48 8.56 -20.26
C TRP A 22 3.01 7.82 -21.51
N TYR A 23 2.89 8.56 -22.61
CA TYR A 23 2.78 8.00 -23.95
C TYR A 23 3.45 8.97 -24.93
N GLY A 24 4.37 8.49 -25.76
CA GLY A 24 5.07 9.34 -26.73
C GLY A 24 5.78 10.54 -26.08
N GLN A 25 6.47 10.30 -24.96
CA GLN A 25 7.17 11.33 -24.16
C GLN A 25 6.27 12.42 -23.54
N GLN A 26 4.95 12.29 -23.63
CA GLN A 26 4.00 13.23 -23.03
C GLN A 26 3.22 12.57 -21.89
N PRO A 27 3.11 13.20 -20.70
CA PRO A 27 2.33 12.67 -19.61
C PRO A 27 0.85 12.92 -19.90
N TYR A 28 0.08 11.84 -20.05
CA TYR A 28 -1.34 11.91 -20.40
C TYR A 28 -2.26 11.65 -19.21
N SER A 29 -1.74 11.00 -18.16
CA SER A 29 -2.44 10.75 -16.91
C SER A 29 -1.54 11.19 -15.77
N VAL A 30 -2.07 12.01 -14.87
CA VAL A 30 -1.35 12.57 -13.72
C VAL A 30 -2.27 12.54 -12.50
N GLY A 31 -1.70 12.46 -11.32
CA GLY A 31 -2.50 12.37 -10.10
C GLY A 31 -1.67 12.39 -8.84
N LEU A 32 -2.36 12.12 -7.73
CA LEU A 32 -1.79 11.96 -6.41
C LEU A 32 -2.31 10.66 -5.80
N SER A 33 -1.45 9.93 -5.12
CA SER A 33 -1.85 8.76 -4.34
C SER A 33 -1.32 8.81 -2.91
N GLY A 34 -1.99 8.06 -2.04
CA GLY A 34 -1.58 7.83 -0.68
C GLY A 34 -1.89 6.39 -0.26
N THR A 35 -1.05 5.84 0.59
CA THR A 35 -1.23 4.52 1.20
C THR A 35 -1.00 4.57 2.69
N ALA A 36 -1.71 3.69 3.40
CA ALA A 36 -1.53 3.42 4.81
C ALA A 36 -1.48 1.90 5.00
N ASN A 37 -0.43 1.41 5.64
CA ASN A 37 -0.27 0.01 5.99
C ASN A 37 -0.10 -0.11 7.50
N TRP A 38 -0.91 -0.95 8.12
CA TRP A 38 -0.85 -1.27 9.54
C TRP A 38 -0.61 -2.77 9.72
N GLN A 39 0.37 -3.13 10.54
CA GLN A 39 0.71 -4.51 10.86
C GLN A 39 0.68 -4.72 12.36
N HIS A 40 0.02 -5.80 12.78
CA HIS A 40 -0.15 -6.18 14.17
C HIS A 40 0.17 -7.66 14.39
N PRO A 41 1.22 -8.00 15.15
CA PRO A 41 1.46 -9.35 15.61
C PRO A 41 0.35 -9.82 16.55
N THR A 42 -0.47 -10.78 16.11
CA THR A 42 -1.56 -11.36 16.91
C THR A 42 -1.06 -12.48 17.84
N GLY A 43 0.17 -12.96 17.63
CA GLY A 43 0.83 -13.95 18.49
C GLY A 43 2.27 -14.24 18.04
N LYS A 44 2.90 -15.26 18.62
CA LYS A 44 4.29 -15.66 18.28
C LYS A 44 4.44 -16.26 16.87
N ARG A 45 3.33 -16.61 16.22
CA ARG A 45 3.30 -17.31 14.93
C ARG A 45 2.27 -16.73 13.98
N SER A 46 1.71 -15.56 14.28
CA SER A 46 0.68 -14.96 13.43
C SER A 46 0.74 -13.44 13.44
N GLN A 47 0.41 -12.87 12.29
CA GLN A 47 0.42 -11.43 12.05
C GLN A 47 -0.79 -11.05 11.22
N MET A 48 -1.42 -9.94 11.57
CA MET A 48 -2.46 -9.30 10.77
C MET A 48 -1.85 -8.12 10.02
N SER A 49 -2.31 -7.88 8.80
CA SER A 49 -2.01 -6.68 8.04
C SER A 49 -3.29 -6.07 7.50
N LEU A 50 -3.40 -4.75 7.61
CA LEU A 50 -4.44 -3.93 6.98
C LEU A 50 -3.76 -2.92 6.08
N GLU A 51 -4.20 -2.82 4.83
CA GLU A 51 -3.69 -1.84 3.89
C GLU A 51 -4.84 -1.07 3.27
N GLY A 52 -4.70 0.25 3.24
CA GLY A 52 -5.62 1.17 2.57
C GLY A 52 -4.85 2.05 1.58
N SER A 53 -5.48 2.35 0.45
CA SER A 53 -4.97 3.32 -0.50
C SER A 53 -6.07 4.20 -1.07
N ALA A 54 -5.73 5.45 -1.34
CA ALA A 54 -6.57 6.40 -2.06
C ALA A 54 -5.75 7.04 -3.18
N ALA A 55 -6.36 7.26 -4.34
CA ALA A 55 -5.72 7.96 -5.44
C ALA A 55 -6.74 8.78 -6.22
N HIS A 56 -6.36 10.00 -6.58
CA HIS A 56 -7.05 10.81 -7.56
C HIS A 56 -6.19 10.88 -8.82
N VAL A 57 -6.76 10.54 -9.96
CA VAL A 57 -6.06 10.59 -11.26
C VAL A 57 -6.90 11.34 -12.27
N THR A 58 -6.28 12.28 -12.97
CA THR A 58 -6.85 12.97 -14.13
C THR A 58 -6.22 12.43 -15.41
N ASN A 59 -7.05 12.09 -16.39
CA ASN A 59 -6.59 11.66 -17.72
C ASN A 59 -6.97 12.71 -18.79
N LYS A 60 -5.95 13.27 -19.45
CA LYS A 60 -6.10 14.34 -20.46
C LYS A 60 -6.68 13.85 -21.79
N ARG A 61 -6.61 12.54 -22.06
CA ARG A 61 -7.08 11.94 -23.32
C ARG A 61 -8.49 11.39 -23.22
N ASN A 62 -8.91 10.95 -22.04
CA ASN A 62 -10.23 10.38 -21.81
C ASN A 62 -10.74 10.75 -20.42
N SER A 63 -11.72 11.65 -20.36
CA SER A 63 -12.32 12.11 -19.10
C SER A 63 -13.05 10.98 -18.35
N LEU A 64 -13.51 9.92 -19.03
CA LEU A 64 -14.12 8.75 -18.37
C LEU A 64 -13.10 7.95 -17.53
N GLN A 65 -11.80 8.20 -17.70
CA GLN A 65 -10.73 7.60 -16.91
C GLN A 65 -10.15 8.56 -15.86
N THR A 66 -10.77 9.73 -15.67
CA THR A 66 -10.53 10.56 -14.50
C THR A 66 -11.35 9.99 -13.35
N ALA A 67 -10.70 9.62 -12.25
CA ALA A 67 -11.36 8.88 -11.19
C ALA A 67 -10.66 9.06 -9.84
N ASP A 68 -11.46 8.87 -8.79
CA ASP A 68 -11.01 8.56 -7.45
C ASP A 68 -11.07 7.05 -7.24
N THR A 69 -9.98 6.47 -6.76
CA THR A 69 -9.89 5.03 -6.46
C THR A 69 -9.56 4.84 -5.00
N PHE A 70 -10.36 4.02 -4.33
CA PHE A 70 -10.13 3.60 -2.95
C PHE A 70 -9.97 2.09 -2.91
N THR A 71 -9.01 1.60 -2.14
CA THR A 71 -8.78 0.16 -1.96
C THR A 71 -8.50 -0.10 -0.50
N VAL A 72 -9.08 -1.18 0.02
CA VAL A 72 -8.81 -1.68 1.37
C VAL A 72 -8.59 -3.18 1.26
N SER A 73 -7.58 -3.68 1.95
CA SER A 73 -7.30 -5.10 2.06
C SER A 73 -6.90 -5.47 3.48
N ALA A 74 -7.28 -6.67 3.91
CA ALA A 74 -6.89 -7.24 5.19
C ALA A 74 -6.37 -8.66 4.98
N SER A 75 -5.33 -9.02 5.71
CA SER A 75 -4.75 -10.37 5.69
C SER A 75 -4.40 -10.83 7.10
N LEU A 76 -4.43 -12.14 7.30
CA LEU A 76 -4.01 -12.80 8.52
C LEU A 76 -3.11 -13.97 8.14
N ASP A 77 -1.83 -13.83 8.46
CA ASP A 77 -0.82 -14.85 8.25
C ASP A 77 -0.62 -15.67 9.52
N ARG A 78 -0.50 -17.00 9.37
CA ARG A 78 -0.19 -17.91 10.48
C ARG A 78 0.82 -18.97 10.06
N ALA A 79 1.95 -19.05 10.77
CA ALA A 79 2.93 -20.11 10.59
C ALA A 79 2.43 -21.42 11.21
N PHE A 80 2.30 -22.47 10.39
CA PHE A 80 1.86 -23.81 10.81
C PHE A 80 2.93 -24.58 11.58
N SER A 81 4.21 -24.37 11.27
CA SER A 81 5.34 -24.99 11.95
C SER A 81 6.45 -23.96 12.20
N ALA A 82 7.15 -24.08 13.32
CA ALA A 82 8.31 -23.24 13.65
C ALA A 82 9.59 -23.78 13.00
N ARG A 83 9.54 -24.05 11.69
CA ARG A 83 10.76 -24.32 10.94
C ARG A 83 11.39 -22.98 10.61
N PHE A 84 12.51 -22.69 11.27
CA PHE A 84 13.46 -21.70 10.78
C PHE A 84 13.82 -22.10 9.35
N VAL A 85 13.60 -21.22 8.39
CA VAL A 85 14.38 -21.27 7.16
C VAL A 85 15.78 -20.87 7.61
N SER A 86 16.67 -21.85 7.81
CA SER A 86 18.10 -21.53 7.80
C SER A 86 18.48 -21.32 6.35
N GLU A 87 18.94 -20.13 6.02
CA GLU A 87 19.74 -19.90 4.83
C GLU A 87 20.98 -20.83 4.94
N VAL A 88 21.18 -21.68 3.93
CA VAL A 88 22.39 -22.50 3.74
C VAL A 88 23.16 -21.90 2.59
#